data_AF-A0A819RK29-F1
#
_entry.id   AF-A0A819RK29-F1
#
_cell.length_a   1.000
_cell.length_b   1.000
_cell.length_c   1.000
_cell.angle_alpha   90.00
_cell.angle_beta   90.00
_cell.angle_gamma   90.00
#
_symmetry.space_group_name_H-M   'P 1'
#
loop_
_entity.id
_entity.type
_entity.pdbx_description
1 polymer ?
#
loop_
_entity_poly.entity_id
_entity_poly.type
_entity_poly.pdbx_seq_one_letter_code
_entity_poly.pdbx_strand_id
1 'polypeptide(L)'
;MVQNDVNTIAITPLIVTEARTQLVDMAQYFRVGNGFLVKSTYGGTINNLNDLCGKKVATLAGSTTAGDLQAQKALCPSSSPLTIVPVPTRTELPNSVLNGQADVAVTSQLYLLTFARDSNNQLKVVGMPYNVRPY
;
A
#
# COMPACT_ATOMS: atom_id res chain seq x y z
N MET A 1 -45.57 3.07 -11.92
CA MET A 1 -45.21 3.90 -13.09
C MET A 1 -44.36 5.06 -12.56
N VAL A 2 -43.05 5.07 -12.88
CA VAL A 2 -42.07 6.19 -12.87
C VAL A 2 -41.95 7.03 -11.57
N GLN A 3 -41.00 6.79 -10.65
CA GLN A 3 -39.59 7.26 -10.59
C GLN A 3 -39.41 8.79 -10.39
N ASN A 4 -38.87 9.22 -9.23
CA ASN A 4 -37.64 10.03 -9.13
C ASN A 4 -37.35 10.52 -7.69
N ASP A 5 -36.41 9.83 -7.04
CA ASP A 5 -35.65 10.32 -5.88
C ASP A 5 -34.64 11.39 -6.34
N VAL A 6 -34.82 12.64 -5.93
CA VAL A 6 -33.85 13.70 -6.16
C VAL A 6 -32.88 13.79 -4.99
N ASN A 7 -31.83 12.97 -5.04
CA ASN A 7 -30.59 13.23 -4.31
C ASN A 7 -29.95 14.51 -4.87
N THR A 8 -29.84 15.53 -4.04
CA THR A 8 -29.17 16.81 -4.36
C THR A 8 -27.71 16.57 -4.73
N ILE A 9 -27.41 16.66 -6.03
CA ILE A 9 -26.05 16.81 -6.53
C ILE A 9 -25.73 18.30 -6.50
N ALA A 10 -24.81 18.71 -5.63
CA ALA A 10 -24.19 20.03 -5.73
C ALA A 10 -23.28 20.04 -6.97
N ILE A 11 -23.78 20.58 -8.09
CA ILE A 11 -23.00 20.81 -9.30
C ILE A 11 -22.38 22.21 -9.19
N THR A 12 -21.16 22.32 -8.65
CA THR A 12 -20.31 23.47 -8.92
C THR A 12 -19.81 23.38 -10.37
N PRO A 13 -19.74 24.49 -11.11
CA PRO A 13 -19.46 24.47 -12.54
C PRO A 13 -18.08 23.85 -12.80
N LEU A 14 -18.16 22.69 -13.44
CA LEU A 14 -17.07 21.98 -14.09
C LEU A 14 -16.40 22.91 -15.11
N ILE A 15 -15.41 23.68 -14.65
CA ILE A 15 -14.32 24.10 -15.54
C ILE A 15 -13.52 22.82 -15.80
N VAL A 16 -13.98 22.01 -16.76
CA VAL A 16 -13.19 20.95 -17.39
C VAL A 16 -12.19 21.63 -18.32
N THR A 17 -11.27 22.42 -17.76
CA THR A 17 -10.13 22.93 -18.51
C THR A 17 -9.13 21.79 -18.69
N GLU A 18 -8.51 21.76 -19.86
CA GLU A 18 -7.54 20.80 -20.40
C GLU A 18 -6.47 20.29 -19.41
N ALA A 19 -6.27 20.97 -18.27
CA ALA A 19 -5.49 20.51 -17.13
C ALA A 19 -5.93 19.14 -16.59
N ARG A 20 -7.24 18.79 -16.60
CA ARG A 20 -7.66 17.42 -16.22
C ARG A 20 -7.31 16.39 -17.28
N THR A 21 -7.36 16.74 -18.56
CA THR A 21 -7.02 15.82 -19.65
C THR A 21 -5.52 15.51 -19.64
N GLN A 22 -4.66 16.50 -19.40
CA GLN A 22 -3.22 16.28 -19.23
C GLN A 22 -2.87 15.51 -17.94
N LEU A 23 -3.58 15.72 -16.83
CA LEU A 23 -3.39 14.93 -15.61
C LEU A 23 -3.84 13.48 -15.79
N VAL A 24 -4.92 13.23 -16.53
CA VAL A 24 -5.38 11.88 -16.89
C VAL A 24 -4.40 11.20 -17.85
N ASP A 25 -3.72 11.94 -18.73
CA ASP A 25 -2.65 11.41 -19.59
C ASP A 25 -1.35 11.13 -18.81
N MET A 26 -0.99 11.95 -17.82
CA MET A 26 0.17 11.67 -16.94
C MET A 26 -0.06 10.47 -16.02
N ALA A 27 -1.31 10.19 -15.66
CA ALA A 27 -1.69 9.05 -14.82
C ALA A 27 -1.49 7.69 -15.54
N GLN A 28 -1.48 7.68 -16.88
CA GLN A 28 -1.18 6.50 -17.70
C GLN A 28 0.29 6.06 -17.62
N TYR A 29 1.21 6.97 -17.28
CA TYR A 29 2.65 6.67 -17.20
C TYR A 29 3.12 6.33 -15.78
N PHE A 30 2.40 6.77 -14.74
CA PHE A 30 2.72 6.42 -13.36
C PHE A 30 2.11 5.06 -13.00
N ARG A 31 2.82 3.98 -13.35
CA ARG A 31 2.52 2.64 -12.86
C ARG A 31 2.89 2.55 -11.38
N VAL A 32 1.90 2.65 -10.51
CA VAL A 32 2.08 2.54 -9.06
C VAL A 32 1.44 1.25 -8.57
N GLY A 33 2.25 0.37 -7.97
CA GLY A 33 1.76 -0.78 -7.23
C GLY A 33 2.00 -0.66 -5.74
N ASN A 34 1.69 -1.73 -5.02
CA ASN A 34 2.02 -1.89 -3.61
C ASN A 34 3.41 -2.51 -3.48
N GLY A 35 4.19 -2.08 -2.50
CA GLY A 35 5.55 -2.57 -2.27
C GLY A 35 5.77 -3.04 -0.83
N PHE A 36 7.04 -3.28 -0.52
CA PHE A 36 7.49 -3.81 0.77
C PHE A 36 8.58 -2.90 1.34
N LEU A 37 8.42 -2.48 2.61
CA LEU A 37 9.39 -1.66 3.32
C LEU A 37 9.92 -2.41 4.53
N VAL A 38 11.25 -2.51 4.63
CA VAL A 38 11.96 -3.25 5.68
C VAL A 38 13.06 -2.37 6.29
N LYS A 39 13.63 -2.80 7.42
CA LYS A 39 14.86 -2.20 7.95
C LYS A 39 15.98 -2.30 6.91
N SER A 40 16.85 -1.30 6.84
CA SER A 40 18.01 -1.31 5.93
C SER A 40 18.93 -2.51 6.18
N THR A 41 19.04 -2.93 7.44
CA THR A 41 19.79 -4.11 7.91
C THR A 41 19.15 -5.46 7.56
N TYR A 42 17.92 -5.49 7.04
CA TYR A 42 17.28 -6.73 6.62
C TYR A 42 18.06 -7.38 5.48
N GLY A 43 18.65 -8.56 5.74
CA GLY A 43 19.44 -9.32 4.77
C GLY A 43 18.65 -10.36 3.97
N GLY A 44 17.35 -10.51 4.23
CA GLY A 44 16.49 -11.44 3.50
C GLY A 44 16.00 -10.88 2.17
N THR A 45 15.23 -11.67 1.44
CA THR A 45 14.57 -11.28 0.18
C THR A 45 13.05 -11.29 0.36
N ILE A 46 12.37 -10.28 -0.20
CA ILE A 46 10.91 -10.22 -0.33
C ILE A 46 10.65 -9.70 -1.74
N ASN A 47 10.09 -10.54 -2.61
CA ASN A 47 9.79 -10.23 -4.01
C ASN A 47 8.29 -10.18 -4.28
N ASN A 48 7.50 -10.93 -3.52
CA ASN A 48 6.06 -11.06 -3.72
C ASN A 48 5.33 -11.35 -2.38
N LEU A 49 4.01 -11.48 -2.44
CA LEU A 49 3.18 -11.73 -1.26
C LEU A 49 3.45 -13.08 -0.57
N ASN A 50 3.89 -14.12 -1.29
CA ASN A 50 4.21 -15.43 -0.68
C ASN A 50 5.42 -15.36 0.24
N ASP A 51 6.37 -14.46 -0.05
CA ASP A 51 7.56 -14.26 0.80
C ASP A 51 7.21 -13.63 2.17
N LEU A 52 5.96 -13.23 2.37
CA LEU A 52 5.44 -12.72 3.64
C LEU A 52 4.99 -13.83 4.61
N CYS A 53 4.90 -15.08 4.16
CA CYS A 53 4.58 -16.18 5.06
C CYS A 53 5.65 -16.31 6.16
N GLY A 54 5.20 -16.47 7.40
CA GLY A 54 6.07 -16.48 8.58
C GLY A 54 6.58 -15.09 9.02
N LYS A 55 6.11 -13.98 8.41
CA LYS A 55 6.47 -12.61 8.80
C LYS A 55 5.34 -11.90 9.53
N LYS A 56 5.72 -10.89 10.31
CA LYS A 56 4.82 -9.85 10.83
C LYS A 56 4.75 -8.69 9.83
N VAL A 57 3.58 -8.45 9.28
CA VAL A 57 3.36 -7.50 8.19
C VAL A 57 2.48 -6.35 8.64
N ALA A 58 3.02 -5.14 8.67
CA ALA A 58 2.26 -3.94 8.96
C ALA A 58 1.51 -3.42 7.74
N THR A 59 0.27 -3.01 7.93
CA THR A 59 -0.53 -2.35 6.89
C THR A 59 -1.57 -1.42 7.51
N LEU A 60 -2.07 -0.45 6.74
CA LEU A 60 -3.13 0.45 7.19
C LEU A 60 -4.43 -0.36 7.38
N ALA A 61 -5.05 -0.26 8.56
CA ALA A 61 -6.34 -0.88 8.83
C ALA A 61 -7.41 -0.44 7.82
N GLY A 62 -8.25 -1.38 7.36
CA GLY A 62 -9.34 -1.09 6.41
C GLY A 62 -8.88 -0.75 4.98
N SER A 63 -7.59 -0.83 4.68
CA SER A 63 -7.08 -0.58 3.32
C SER A 63 -7.22 -1.79 2.40
N THR A 64 -7.12 -1.55 1.08
CA THR A 64 -7.06 -2.64 0.08
C THR A 64 -5.89 -3.59 0.35
N THR A 65 -4.72 -3.09 0.78
CA THR A 65 -3.58 -3.92 1.14
C THR A 65 -3.84 -4.78 2.37
N ALA A 66 -4.70 -4.34 3.31
CA ALA A 66 -5.14 -5.21 4.39
C ALA A 66 -5.96 -6.40 3.85
N GLY A 67 -6.82 -6.18 2.86
CA GLY A 67 -7.53 -7.25 2.16
C GLY A 67 -6.58 -8.23 1.46
N ASP A 68 -5.59 -7.70 0.72
CA ASP A 68 -4.57 -8.52 0.05
C ASP A 68 -3.82 -9.41 1.05
N LEU A 69 -3.44 -8.86 2.22
CA LEU A 69 -2.74 -9.62 3.26
C LEU A 69 -3.63 -10.66 3.94
N GLN A 70 -4.93 -10.41 4.10
CA GLN A 70 -5.85 -11.43 4.61
C GLN A 70 -5.99 -12.59 3.63
N ALA A 71 -6.09 -12.30 2.33
CA ALA A 71 -6.10 -13.34 1.30
C ALA A 71 -4.78 -14.14 1.32
N GLN A 72 -3.63 -13.46 1.40
CA GLN A 72 -2.33 -14.12 1.48
C GLN A 72 -2.18 -14.96 2.76
N LYS A 73 -2.68 -14.47 3.90
CA LYS A 73 -2.64 -15.18 5.17
C LYS A 73 -3.33 -16.55 5.08
N ALA A 74 -4.44 -16.65 4.32
CA ALA A 74 -5.15 -17.90 4.08
C ALA A 74 -4.37 -18.89 3.20
N LEU A 75 -3.42 -18.41 2.39
CA LEU A 75 -2.55 -19.23 1.53
C LEU A 75 -1.27 -19.68 2.24
N CYS A 76 -0.90 -19.03 3.35
CA CYS A 76 0.31 -19.38 4.08
C CYS A 76 0.17 -20.71 4.85
N PRO A 77 1.20 -21.57 4.86
CA PRO A 77 1.19 -22.81 5.63
C PRO A 77 1.02 -22.55 7.13
N SER A 78 0.33 -23.46 7.84
CA SER A 78 0.17 -23.36 9.30
C SER A 78 1.50 -23.41 10.06
N SER A 79 2.56 -23.99 9.48
CA SER A 79 3.93 -24.00 10.03
C SER A 79 4.65 -22.66 9.89
N SER A 80 4.14 -21.74 9.05
CA SER A 80 4.74 -20.41 8.81
C SER A 80 3.63 -19.38 8.58
N PRO A 81 2.80 -19.10 9.60
CA PRO A 81 1.65 -18.24 9.44
C PRO A 81 2.08 -16.78 9.25
N LEU A 82 1.41 -16.07 8.35
CA LEU A 82 1.54 -14.62 8.21
C LEU A 82 0.79 -13.93 9.37
N THR A 83 1.44 -13.00 10.05
CA THR A 83 0.83 -12.19 11.11
C THR A 83 0.60 -10.78 10.60
N ILE A 84 -0.65 -10.30 10.64
CA ILE A 84 -1.00 -8.96 10.17
C ILE A 84 -0.97 -8.01 11.37
N VAL A 85 -0.26 -6.89 11.23
CA VAL A 85 -0.15 -5.81 12.20
C VAL A 85 -0.89 -4.59 11.65
N PRO A 86 -2.22 -4.48 11.88
CA PRO A 86 -2.96 -3.33 11.40
C PRO A 86 -2.54 -2.08 12.19
N VAL A 87 -2.21 -0.99 11.49
CA VAL A 87 -1.96 0.32 12.10
C VAL A 87 -3.13 1.27 11.79
N PRO A 88 -3.51 2.16 12.73
CA PRO A 88 -4.61 3.10 12.55
C PRO A 88 -4.26 4.25 11.59
N THR A 89 -2.98 4.63 11.49
CA THR A 89 -2.52 5.73 10.62
C THR A 89 -1.37 5.29 9.71
N ARG A 90 -1.29 5.85 8.49
CA ARG A 90 -0.19 5.51 7.55
C ARG A 90 1.18 5.93 8.08
N THR A 91 1.24 7.00 8.87
CA THR A 91 2.46 7.51 9.50
C THR A 91 3.07 6.52 10.50
N GLU A 92 2.29 5.58 11.02
CA GLU A 92 2.77 4.53 11.92
C GLU A 92 3.43 3.35 11.20
N LEU A 93 3.24 3.20 9.89
CA LEU A 93 3.87 2.13 9.11
C LEU A 93 5.40 2.09 9.24
N PRO A 94 6.14 3.18 8.97
CA PRO A 94 7.60 3.15 9.14
C PRO A 94 8.01 2.87 10.60
N ASN A 95 7.31 3.44 11.57
CA ASN A 95 7.61 3.25 12.98
C ASN A 95 7.40 1.80 13.43
N SER A 96 6.37 1.12 12.93
CA SER A 96 6.15 -0.30 13.23
C SER A 96 7.31 -1.19 12.80
N VAL A 97 7.96 -0.86 11.67
CA VAL A 97 9.15 -1.56 11.18
C VAL A 97 10.38 -1.16 11.98
N LEU A 98 10.61 0.14 12.19
CA LEU A 98 11.75 0.64 12.98
C LEU A 98 11.78 0.05 14.40
N ASN A 99 10.63 0.05 15.07
CA ASN A 99 10.47 -0.44 16.44
C ASN A 99 10.41 -1.97 16.54
N GLY A 100 10.44 -2.69 15.42
CA GLY A 100 10.40 -4.16 15.40
C GLY A 100 9.05 -4.77 15.76
N GLN A 101 7.97 -3.99 15.70
CA GLN A 101 6.60 -4.50 15.84
C GLN A 101 6.19 -5.32 14.60
N ALA A 102 6.69 -4.92 13.43
CA ALA A 102 6.56 -5.63 12.17
C ALA A 102 7.93 -5.84 11.52
N ASP A 103 8.06 -6.92 10.75
CA ASP A 103 9.26 -7.21 9.96
C ASP A 103 9.25 -6.41 8.64
N VAL A 104 8.05 -6.14 8.13
CA VAL A 104 7.81 -5.50 6.84
C VAL A 104 6.53 -4.68 6.88
N ALA A 105 6.51 -3.51 6.24
CA ALA A 105 5.31 -2.73 5.99
C ALA A 105 4.90 -2.83 4.51
N VAL A 106 3.59 -2.96 4.26
CA VAL A 106 3.00 -3.08 2.91
C VAL A 106 1.98 -1.97 2.69
N THR A 107 2.25 -1.14 1.68
CA THR A 107 1.33 -0.14 1.12
C THR A 107 1.79 0.29 -0.29
N SER A 108 1.15 1.30 -0.88
CA SER A 108 1.56 1.87 -2.16
C SER A 108 3.02 2.31 -2.12
N GLN A 109 3.77 1.93 -3.16
CA GLN A 109 5.22 2.13 -3.25
C GLN A 109 5.63 3.59 -3.15
N LEU A 110 4.79 4.53 -3.60
CA LEU A 110 5.07 5.97 -3.48
C LEU A 110 5.22 6.41 -2.01
N TYR A 111 4.34 5.94 -1.12
CA TYR A 111 4.47 6.22 0.31
C TYR A 111 5.71 5.56 0.90
N LEU A 112 6.01 4.33 0.49
CA LEU A 112 7.17 3.60 0.99
C LEU A 112 8.49 4.27 0.60
N LEU A 113 8.59 4.81 -0.62
CA LEU A 113 9.76 5.56 -1.06
C LEU A 113 9.95 6.85 -0.25
N THR A 114 8.88 7.56 0.06
CA THR A 114 8.91 8.72 0.97
C THR A 114 9.38 8.31 2.36
N PHE A 115 8.81 7.25 2.94
CA PHE A 115 9.24 6.74 4.24
C PHE A 115 10.72 6.33 4.27
N ALA A 116 11.21 5.66 3.22
CA ALA A 116 12.62 5.29 3.13
C ALA A 116 13.52 6.52 3.06
N ARG A 117 13.15 7.53 2.24
CA ARG A 117 13.86 8.80 2.13
C ARG A 117 13.96 9.52 3.48
N ASP A 118 12.86 9.60 4.20
CA ASP A 118 12.76 10.35 5.46
C ASP A 118 13.37 9.59 6.65
N SER A 119 13.74 8.31 6.46
CA SER A 119 14.24 7.44 7.53
C SER A 119 15.72 7.61 7.88
N ASN A 120 16.47 8.50 7.24
CA ASN A 120 17.93 8.61 7.39
C ASN A 120 18.65 7.26 7.17
N ASN A 121 18.34 6.55 6.08
CA ASN A 121 18.89 5.23 5.72
C ASN A 121 18.55 4.07 6.69
N GLN A 122 17.57 4.23 7.59
CA GLN A 122 17.15 3.15 8.48
C GLN A 122 16.16 2.17 7.83
N LEU A 123 15.48 2.60 6.77
CA LEU A 123 14.50 1.80 6.03
C LEU A 123 14.87 1.72 4.55
N LYS A 124 14.46 0.63 3.90
CA LYS A 124 14.60 0.45 2.45
C LYS A 124 13.37 -0.24 1.86
N VAL A 125 13.04 0.12 0.63
CA VAL A 125 12.03 -0.59 -0.17
C VAL A 125 12.69 -1.78 -0.86
N VAL A 126 12.02 -2.94 -0.86
CA VAL A 126 12.51 -4.19 -1.46
C VAL A 126 11.46 -4.79 -2.39
N GLY A 127 11.92 -5.65 -3.29
CA GLY A 127 11.05 -6.41 -4.21
C GLY A 127 10.47 -5.59 -5.35
N MET A 128 9.69 -6.26 -6.19
CA MET A 128 8.90 -5.61 -7.23
C MET A 128 7.51 -5.24 -6.70
N PRO A 129 6.93 -4.11 -7.14
CA PRO A 129 5.57 -3.78 -6.75
C PRO A 129 4.56 -4.78 -7.31
N TYR A 130 3.53 -5.10 -6.55
CA TYR A 130 2.40 -5.95 -6.97
C TYR A 130 1.13 -5.12 -7.13
N ASN A 131 0.09 -5.67 -7.76
CA ASN A 131 -1.15 -4.95 -8.07
C ASN A 131 -0.90 -3.62 -8.78
N VAL A 132 0.06 -3.60 -9.70
CA VAL A 132 0.44 -2.42 -10.48
C VAL A 132 -0.74 -2.03 -11.37
N ARG A 133 -1.26 -0.82 -11.17
CA ARG A 133 -2.35 -0.26 -11.98
C ARG A 133 -1.88 1.05 -12.63
N PRO A 134 -2.42 1.41 -13.81
CA PRO A 134 -2.39 2.81 -14.27
C PRO A 134 -3.10 3.65 -13.19
N TYR A 135 -2.56 4.82 -12.87
CA TYR A 135 -3.16 5.71 -11.89
C TYR A 135 -4.37 6.44 -12.47
#